data_AF-A0A944BXL8-F1
#
_entry.id   AF-A0A944BXL8-F1
#
_cell.length_a   1.000
_cell.length_b   1.000
_cell.length_c   1.000
_cell.angle_alpha   90.00
_cell.angle_beta   90.00
_cell.angle_gamma   90.00
#
_symmetry.space_group_name_H-M   'P 1'
#
loop_
_entity.id
_entity.type
_entity.pdbx_description
1 polymer ?
#
loop_
_entity_poly.entity_id
_entity_poly.type
_entity_poly.pdbx_seq_one_letter_code
_entity_poly.pdbx_strand_id
1 'polypeptide(L)'
;EILVTGRYDFVLKLPPVPQDGTYEIRMGASLNTLRGMFQIYFGDSPTNTQPVGLPIDQRESVSMIPGQPWVADEDLNNDPELMREADRNLKNVGYMKAPQYMMVNGTETMETCRNASPGTPALRRIITTANMKKDKSYYLRFKLAIENAKTQFMLDYFEIVPISIVNGTTPEDIW
;
A
#
# COMPACT_ATOMS: atom_id res chain seq x y z
N GLU A 1 1.87 11.26 -6.42
CA GLU A 1 2.86 11.35 -5.32
C GLU A 1 2.50 12.47 -4.35
N ILE A 2 2.59 12.19 -3.06
CA ILE A 2 2.55 13.12 -1.93
C ILE A 2 3.75 12.80 -1.03
N LEU A 3 4.58 13.80 -0.78
CA LEU A 3 5.73 13.72 0.12
C LEU A 3 5.54 14.71 1.28
N VAL A 4 5.60 14.22 2.52
CA VAL A 4 5.52 15.08 3.72
C VAL A 4 6.76 14.86 4.58
N THR A 5 7.43 15.95 4.93
CA THR A 5 8.67 15.94 5.73
C THR A 5 8.50 16.70 7.03
N GLY A 6 9.29 16.37 8.05
CA GLY A 6 9.18 17.01 9.36
C GLY A 6 8.40 16.15 10.36
N ARG A 7 7.94 16.77 11.44
CA ARG A 7 6.93 16.17 12.32
C ARG A 7 5.57 16.36 11.67
N TYR A 8 4.90 15.26 11.34
CA TYR A 8 3.61 15.30 10.66
C TYR A 8 2.51 14.59 11.43
N ASP A 9 1.35 15.21 11.35
CA ASP A 9 0.06 14.69 11.78
C ASP A 9 -0.98 15.37 10.89
N PHE A 10 -1.38 14.70 9.82
CA PHE A 10 -2.24 15.29 8.80
C PHE A 10 -3.38 14.35 8.42
N VAL A 11 -4.41 14.94 7.84
CA VAL A 11 -5.63 14.23 7.42
C VAL A 11 -5.82 14.42 5.93
N LEU A 12 -6.10 13.34 5.23
CA LEU A 12 -6.47 13.30 3.83
C LEU A 12 -7.92 12.86 3.70
N LYS A 13 -8.69 13.60 2.90
CA LYS A 13 -10.04 13.18 2.50
C LYS A 13 -9.93 12.17 1.34
N LEU A 14 -10.58 11.02 1.49
CA LEU A 14 -10.68 10.03 0.42
C LEU A 14 -11.69 10.48 -0.66
N PRO A 15 -11.49 10.09 -1.92
CA PRO A 15 -12.52 10.25 -2.94
C PRO A 15 -13.78 9.45 -2.56
N PRO A 16 -14.96 9.87 -3.04
CA PRO A 16 -16.19 9.14 -2.79
C PRO A 16 -16.17 7.75 -3.45
N VAL A 17 -16.87 6.79 -2.85
CA VAL A 17 -17.09 5.47 -3.45
C VAL A 17 -18.28 5.53 -4.42
N PRO A 18 -18.30 4.73 -5.50
CA PRO A 18 -19.36 4.80 -6.51
C PRO A 18 -20.72 4.26 -6.04
N GLN A 19 -20.70 3.35 -5.07
CA GLN A 19 -21.89 2.70 -4.50
C GLN A 19 -21.65 2.31 -3.04
N ASP A 20 -22.71 2.00 -2.33
CA ASP A 20 -22.61 1.43 -0.99
C ASP A 20 -21.97 0.04 -1.06
N GLY A 21 -21.03 -0.24 -0.15
CA GLY A 21 -20.39 -1.55 -0.14
C GLY A 21 -19.23 -1.65 0.85
N THR A 22 -18.61 -2.81 0.87
CA THR A 22 -17.37 -3.05 1.62
C THR A 22 -16.18 -2.92 0.69
N TYR A 23 -15.20 -2.14 1.09
CA TYR A 23 -14.01 -1.81 0.29
C TYR A 23 -12.74 -2.13 1.07
N GLU A 24 -11.76 -2.72 0.40
CA GLU A 24 -10.38 -2.81 0.85
C GLU A 24 -9.64 -1.54 0.41
N ILE A 25 -9.15 -0.78 1.39
CA ILE A 25 -8.38 0.44 1.15
C ILE A 25 -6.90 0.09 1.22
N ARG A 26 -6.16 0.42 0.18
CA ARG A 26 -4.74 0.13 0.05
C ARG A 26 -3.97 1.39 -0.29
N MET A 27 -2.71 1.41 0.10
CA MET A 27 -1.78 2.50 -0.18
C MET A 27 -0.54 1.95 -0.86
N GLY A 28 -0.18 2.53 -2.01
CA GLY A 28 1.08 2.28 -2.68
C GLY A 28 2.14 3.31 -2.33
N ALA A 29 3.36 2.86 -2.09
CA ALA A 29 4.50 3.76 -1.85
C ALA A 29 5.84 3.13 -2.28
N SER A 30 6.78 4.00 -2.64
CA SER A 30 8.21 3.69 -2.74
C SER A 30 8.91 3.77 -1.38
N LEU A 31 9.45 2.63 -0.93
CA LEU A 31 10.11 2.47 0.36
C LEU A 31 11.62 2.70 0.24
N ASN A 32 12.21 3.33 1.24
CA ASN A 32 13.66 3.50 1.37
C ASN A 32 14.04 4.00 2.78
N THR A 33 15.34 4.03 3.07
CA THR A 33 15.86 4.37 4.39
C THR A 33 15.64 5.83 4.83
N LEU A 34 15.24 6.73 3.93
CA LEU A 34 14.89 8.12 4.26
C LEU A 34 13.44 8.28 4.73
N ARG A 35 12.60 7.24 4.59
CA ARG A 35 11.20 7.29 4.98
C ARG A 35 11.01 7.21 6.49
N GLY A 36 9.76 7.37 6.93
CA GLY A 36 9.36 7.31 8.33
C GLY A 36 8.49 6.09 8.65
N MET A 37 8.13 6.00 9.93
CA MET A 37 7.10 5.09 10.42
C MET A 37 5.92 5.91 10.93
N PHE A 38 4.71 5.51 10.59
CA PHE A 38 3.50 6.25 10.96
C PHE A 38 2.34 5.31 11.30
N GLN A 39 1.46 5.79 12.18
CA GLN A 39 0.17 5.18 12.44
C GLN A 39 -0.87 5.78 11.49
N ILE A 40 -1.67 4.92 10.88
CA ILE A 40 -2.85 5.33 10.10
C ILE A 40 -4.10 5.26 10.99
N TYR A 41 -4.99 6.22 10.80
CA TYR A 41 -6.33 6.21 11.36
C TYR A 41 -7.35 6.37 10.23
N PHE A 42 -8.51 5.76 10.37
CA PHE A 42 -9.63 5.83 9.42
C PHE A 42 -10.90 6.31 10.12
N GLY A 43 -11.72 7.07 9.42
CA GLY A 43 -13.01 7.53 9.95
C GLY A 43 -13.84 8.29 8.94
N ASP A 44 -15.03 8.70 9.34
CA ASP A 44 -15.96 9.52 8.57
C ASP A 44 -15.94 11.01 8.95
N SER A 45 -15.05 11.37 9.87
CA SER A 45 -14.79 12.73 10.31
C SER A 45 -13.29 13.00 10.26
N PRO A 46 -12.87 14.20 9.84
CA PRO A 46 -11.45 14.56 9.83
C PRO A 46 -10.86 14.67 11.24
N THR A 47 -11.68 14.85 12.27
CA THR A 47 -11.23 15.04 13.67
C THR A 47 -11.47 13.84 14.57
N ASN A 48 -12.26 12.86 14.11
CA ASN A 48 -12.62 11.66 14.88
C ASN A 48 -12.35 10.38 14.07
N THR A 49 -11.07 10.09 13.86
CA THR A 49 -10.59 8.87 13.20
C THR A 49 -10.08 7.85 14.23
N GLN A 50 -10.28 6.56 13.98
CA GLN A 50 -9.79 5.47 14.83
C GLN A 50 -8.55 4.81 14.23
N PRO A 51 -7.57 4.37 15.05
CA PRO A 51 -6.37 3.74 14.53
C PRO A 51 -6.73 2.45 13.79
N VAL A 52 -6.09 2.22 12.65
CA VAL A 52 -6.27 1.01 11.84
C VAL A 52 -4.92 0.36 11.55
N GLY A 53 -4.86 -0.96 11.75
CA GLY A 53 -3.64 -1.72 11.56
C GLY A 53 -2.50 -1.35 12.51
N LEU A 54 -1.38 -2.02 12.32
CA LEU A 54 -0.12 -1.66 12.98
C LEU A 54 0.50 -0.43 12.30
N PRO A 55 1.39 0.31 13.00
CA PRO A 55 2.21 1.31 12.35
C PRO A 55 2.92 0.76 11.12
N ILE A 56 2.93 1.53 10.04
CA ILE A 56 3.62 1.16 8.80
C ILE A 56 4.99 1.81 8.83
N ASP A 57 6.03 1.00 8.65
CA ASP A 57 7.40 1.45 8.49
C ASP A 57 7.77 1.45 7.00
N GLN A 58 7.96 2.63 6.42
CA GLN A 58 8.33 2.76 5.01
C GLN A 58 9.84 2.66 4.76
N ARG A 59 10.62 2.36 5.80
CA ARG A 59 12.06 2.13 5.71
C ARG A 59 12.40 0.68 5.36
N GLU A 60 11.40 -0.19 5.41
CA GLU A 60 11.55 -1.64 5.23
C GLU A 60 12.02 -1.99 3.82
N SER A 61 13.07 -2.81 3.75
CA SER A 61 13.36 -3.65 2.58
C SER A 61 12.49 -4.90 2.62
N VAL A 62 12.40 -5.63 1.50
CA VAL A 62 11.58 -6.86 1.45
C VAL A 62 12.04 -7.92 2.46
N SER A 63 13.34 -7.94 2.81
CA SER A 63 13.92 -8.83 3.81
C SER A 63 13.48 -8.56 5.25
N MET A 64 12.89 -7.39 5.52
CA MET A 64 12.34 -7.02 6.83
C MET A 64 10.86 -7.42 6.98
N ILE A 65 10.21 -7.83 5.89
CA ILE A 65 8.83 -8.31 5.94
C ILE A 65 8.81 -9.65 6.72
N PRO A 66 7.95 -9.81 7.74
CA PRO A 66 7.88 -11.05 8.51
C PRO A 66 7.66 -12.28 7.62
N GLY A 67 8.53 -13.28 7.76
CA GLY A 67 8.50 -14.51 6.96
C GLY A 67 9.10 -14.37 5.56
N GLN A 68 9.57 -13.17 5.17
CA GLN A 68 10.19 -12.87 3.87
C GLN A 68 9.42 -13.43 2.66
N PRO A 69 8.09 -13.23 2.54
CA PRO A 69 7.28 -13.88 1.51
C PRO A 69 7.38 -13.22 0.13
N TRP A 70 8.12 -12.12 0.00
CA TRP A 70 8.33 -11.46 -1.29
C TRP A 70 9.36 -12.26 -2.10
N VAL A 71 9.04 -12.56 -3.36
CA VAL A 71 9.90 -13.27 -4.30
C VAL A 71 9.84 -12.53 -5.64
N ALA A 72 10.96 -12.32 -6.32
CA ALA A 72 10.95 -11.69 -7.64
C ALA A 72 10.25 -12.59 -8.66
N ASP A 73 9.53 -12.02 -9.63
CA ASP A 73 8.82 -12.84 -10.63
C ASP A 73 9.81 -13.66 -11.49
N GLU A 74 11.02 -13.14 -11.73
CA GLU A 74 12.08 -13.84 -12.46
C GLU A 74 12.61 -15.07 -11.72
N ASP A 75 12.68 -15.04 -10.38
CA ASP A 75 13.07 -16.18 -9.54
C ASP A 75 12.03 -17.31 -9.61
N LEU A 76 10.81 -16.99 -10.03
CA LEU A 76 9.72 -17.93 -10.27
C LEU A 76 9.60 -18.33 -11.75
N ASN A 77 10.63 -18.03 -12.56
CA ASN A 77 10.64 -18.23 -14.02
C ASN A 77 9.47 -17.55 -14.75
N ASN A 78 8.90 -16.49 -14.16
CA ASN A 78 7.67 -15.85 -14.64
C ASN A 78 6.48 -16.82 -14.80
N ASP A 79 6.43 -17.89 -13.99
CA ASP A 79 5.32 -18.83 -13.98
C ASP A 79 4.08 -18.20 -13.32
N PRO A 80 2.94 -18.06 -14.04
CA PRO A 80 1.77 -17.37 -13.51
C PRO A 80 1.11 -18.01 -12.28
N GLU A 81 1.25 -19.33 -12.08
CA GLU A 81 0.69 -20.00 -10.89
C GLU A 81 1.60 -19.76 -9.68
N LEU A 82 2.92 -19.93 -9.84
CA LEU A 82 3.88 -19.66 -8.76
C LEU A 82 3.85 -18.20 -8.33
N MET A 83 3.75 -17.27 -9.28
CA MET A 83 3.63 -15.83 -9.00
C MET A 83 2.36 -15.53 -8.19
N ARG A 84 1.23 -16.15 -8.53
CA ARG A 84 -0.03 -15.99 -7.78
C ARG A 84 0.05 -16.55 -6.37
N GLU A 85 0.76 -17.66 -6.18
CA GLU A 85 1.00 -18.21 -4.85
C GLU A 85 1.87 -17.26 -4.00
N ALA A 86 2.97 -16.76 -4.57
CA ALA A 86 3.85 -15.80 -3.91
C ALA A 86 3.12 -14.50 -3.54
N ASP A 87 2.33 -13.94 -4.46
CA ASP A 87 1.52 -12.73 -4.21
C ASP A 87 0.49 -12.97 -3.09
N ARG A 88 -0.10 -14.17 -3.02
CA ARG A 88 -1.02 -14.54 -1.94
C ARG A 88 -0.30 -14.63 -0.59
N ASN A 89 0.90 -15.21 -0.56
CA ASN A 89 1.71 -15.29 0.66
C ASN A 89 2.11 -13.90 1.17
N LEU A 90 2.47 -12.99 0.27
CA LEU A 90 2.75 -11.59 0.59
C LEU A 90 1.49 -10.88 1.11
N LYS A 91 0.33 -11.12 0.47
CA LYS A 91 -0.95 -10.56 0.91
C LYS A 91 -1.37 -11.02 2.30
N ASN A 92 -1.11 -12.28 2.65
CA ASN A 92 -1.41 -12.83 3.97
C ASN A 92 -0.71 -12.09 5.12
N VAL A 93 0.43 -11.44 4.86
CA VAL A 93 1.14 -10.60 5.83
C VAL A 93 0.85 -9.10 5.69
N GLY A 94 -0.13 -8.72 4.86
CA GLY A 94 -0.62 -7.35 4.72
C GLY A 94 0.16 -6.47 3.73
N TYR A 95 0.94 -7.09 2.84
CA TYR A 95 1.70 -6.42 1.78
C TYR A 95 1.24 -6.93 0.41
N MET A 96 1.39 -6.13 -0.64
CA MET A 96 1.26 -6.60 -2.02
C MET A 96 2.36 -5.94 -2.85
N LYS A 97 2.80 -6.57 -3.94
CA LYS A 97 3.72 -5.93 -4.89
C LYS A 97 3.03 -4.72 -5.54
N ALA A 98 3.80 -3.73 -5.99
CA ALA A 98 3.26 -2.67 -6.83
C ALA A 98 2.70 -3.22 -8.16
N PRO A 99 1.82 -2.48 -8.85
CA PRO A 99 1.29 -2.88 -10.14
C PRO A 99 2.37 -3.01 -11.23
N GLN A 100 2.14 -3.91 -12.18
CA GLN A 100 3.05 -4.17 -13.30
C GLN A 100 3.09 -3.00 -14.30
N TYR A 101 2.01 -2.23 -14.41
CA TYR A 101 1.94 -1.08 -15.32
C TYR A 101 2.74 0.15 -14.85
N MET A 102 3.21 0.17 -13.61
CA MET A 102 4.05 1.24 -13.10
C MET A 102 5.52 0.91 -13.37
N MET A 103 6.25 1.82 -14.00
CA MET A 103 7.67 1.67 -14.29
C MET A 103 8.53 2.36 -13.22
N VAL A 104 9.67 1.76 -12.87
CA VAL A 104 10.63 2.37 -11.92
C VAL A 104 11.19 3.68 -12.47
N ASN A 105 11.39 3.74 -13.79
CA ASN A 105 11.72 4.95 -14.52
C ASN A 105 10.84 5.05 -15.78
N GLY A 106 10.51 6.26 -16.22
CA GLY A 106 9.58 6.51 -17.34
C GLY A 106 10.13 6.18 -18.74
N THR A 107 11.00 5.18 -18.86
CA THR A 107 11.66 4.78 -20.11
C THR A 107 11.31 3.33 -20.46
N GLU A 108 11.08 3.07 -21.75
CA GLU A 108 10.46 1.84 -22.30
C GLU A 108 11.23 0.52 -22.06
N THR A 109 12.45 0.57 -21.55
CA THR A 109 13.38 -0.58 -21.54
C THR A 109 13.63 -1.19 -20.15
N MET A 110 12.82 -0.88 -19.13
CA MET A 110 13.18 -1.19 -17.75
C MET A 110 12.09 -1.74 -16.84
N GLU A 111 12.59 -2.33 -15.75
CA GLU A 111 11.95 -2.95 -14.59
C GLU A 111 10.67 -2.23 -14.13
N THR A 112 9.61 -3.02 -13.95
CA THR A 112 8.35 -2.55 -13.39
C THR A 112 8.50 -2.37 -11.88
N CYS A 113 7.75 -1.43 -11.29
CA CYS A 113 7.70 -1.23 -9.85
C CYS A 113 7.32 -2.50 -9.09
N ARG A 114 6.59 -3.43 -9.74
CA ARG A 114 6.25 -4.74 -9.18
C ARG A 114 7.47 -5.53 -8.72
N ASN A 115 8.56 -5.47 -9.47
CA ASN A 115 9.80 -6.18 -9.17
C ASN A 115 10.95 -5.26 -8.74
N ALA A 116 10.66 -3.97 -8.47
CA ALA A 116 11.63 -2.99 -8.02
C ALA A 116 12.55 -3.51 -6.92
N SER A 117 13.84 -3.16 -7.02
CA SER A 117 14.92 -3.43 -6.06
C SER A 117 14.47 -3.88 -4.65
N PRO A 118 14.81 -5.10 -4.22
CA PRO A 118 14.49 -5.64 -2.89
C PRO A 118 14.90 -4.74 -1.71
N GLY A 119 15.95 -3.92 -1.88
CA GLY A 119 16.44 -2.99 -0.86
C GLY A 119 15.66 -1.69 -0.75
N THR A 120 14.98 -1.27 -1.82
CA THR A 120 14.15 -0.06 -1.87
C THR A 120 12.87 -0.35 -2.68
N PRO A 121 12.01 -1.25 -2.16
CA PRO A 121 10.92 -1.80 -2.96
C PRO A 121 9.78 -0.79 -3.13
N ALA A 122 8.99 -0.96 -4.18
CA ALA A 122 7.67 -0.34 -4.29
C ALA A 122 6.62 -1.36 -3.84
N LEU A 123 5.89 -1.05 -2.78
CA LEU A 123 4.91 -1.97 -2.17
C LEU A 123 3.56 -1.29 -1.97
N ARG A 124 2.52 -2.10 -2.00
CA ARG A 124 1.18 -1.76 -1.54
C ARG A 124 0.98 -2.31 -0.13
N ARG A 125 0.36 -1.51 0.74
CA ARG A 125 -0.08 -1.91 2.09
C ARG A 125 -1.59 -1.89 2.17
N ILE A 126 -2.17 -2.98 2.67
CA ILE A 126 -3.60 -3.01 3.00
C ILE A 126 -3.78 -2.21 4.30
N ILE A 127 -4.52 -1.12 4.23
CA ILE A 127 -4.74 -0.22 5.38
C ILE A 127 -5.87 -0.78 6.25
N THR A 128 -7.02 -1.05 5.64
CA THR A 128 -8.21 -1.55 6.31
C THR A 128 -9.23 -2.06 5.29
N THR A 129 -10.19 -2.85 5.77
CA THR A 129 -11.43 -3.16 5.05
C THR A 129 -12.59 -2.50 5.79
N ALA A 130 -13.37 -1.67 5.10
CA ALA A 130 -14.43 -0.88 5.73
C ALA A 130 -15.71 -0.87 4.90
N ASN A 131 -16.87 -0.81 5.57
CA ASN A 131 -18.13 -0.51 4.91
C ASN A 131 -18.22 1.00 4.63
N MET A 132 -18.34 1.35 3.35
CA MET A 132 -18.38 2.72 2.87
C MET A 132 -19.71 3.00 2.17
N LYS A 133 -20.18 4.25 2.31
CA LYS A 133 -21.41 4.76 1.72
C LYS A 133 -21.10 5.76 0.63
N LYS A 134 -21.81 5.68 -0.50
CA LYS A 134 -21.60 6.55 -1.67
C LYS A 134 -21.65 8.03 -1.32
N ASP A 135 -22.64 8.43 -0.53
CA ASP A 135 -22.92 9.83 -0.19
C ASP A 135 -22.23 10.27 1.12
N LYS A 136 -21.19 9.54 1.55
CA LYS A 136 -20.46 9.82 2.79
C LYS A 136 -18.98 10.04 2.51
N SER A 137 -18.41 11.04 3.20
CA SER A 137 -16.98 11.33 3.14
C SER A 137 -16.22 10.51 4.17
N TYR A 138 -15.05 10.01 3.76
CA TYR A 138 -14.14 9.26 4.62
C TYR A 138 -12.75 9.90 4.60
N TYR A 139 -11.98 9.64 5.65
CA TYR A 139 -10.72 10.30 5.91
C TYR A 139 -9.67 9.30 6.39
N LEU A 140 -8.43 9.51 5.95
CA LEU A 140 -7.25 8.88 6.51
C LEU A 140 -6.42 9.92 7.23
N ARG A 141 -6.04 9.65 8.48
CA ARG A 141 -5.08 10.46 9.23
C ARG A 141 -3.77 9.70 9.33
N PHE A 142 -2.67 10.41 9.10
CA PHE A 142 -1.31 9.88 9.17
C PHE A 142 -0.56 10.63 10.26
N LYS A 143 -0.13 9.90 11.29
CA LYS A 143 0.63 10.46 12.40
C LYS A 143 1.98 9.77 12.50
N LEU A 144 3.04 10.56 12.50
CA LEU A 144 4.40 10.06 12.71
C LEU A 144 4.46 9.26 14.03
N ALA A 145 4.97 8.03 13.97
CA ALA A 145 5.05 7.10 15.10
C ALA A 145 6.44 7.06 15.75
N ILE A 146 7.42 7.78 15.18
CA ILE A 146 8.80 7.84 15.65
C ILE A 146 9.23 9.28 15.94
N GLU A 147 10.09 9.48 16.93
CA GLU A 147 10.60 10.82 17.28
C GLU A 147 11.76 11.27 16.37
N ASN A 148 11.57 11.21 15.05
CA ASN A 148 12.57 11.67 14.09
C ASN A 148 11.96 12.61 13.03
N ALA A 149 12.21 13.91 13.20
CA ALA A 149 11.71 14.96 12.33
C ALA A 149 12.39 15.02 10.95
N LYS A 150 13.43 14.22 10.69
CA LYS A 150 14.13 14.19 9.40
C LYS A 150 13.58 13.11 8.45
N THR A 151 12.58 12.35 8.89
CA THR A 151 11.99 11.28 8.09
C THR A 151 10.89 11.80 7.17
N GLN A 152 10.59 11.00 6.15
CA GLN A 152 9.67 11.36 5.08
C GLN A 152 8.47 10.39 5.06
N PHE A 153 7.25 10.92 5.03
CA PHE A 153 6.09 10.14 4.61
C PHE A 153 6.02 10.17 3.09
N MET A 154 5.80 9.00 2.48
CA MET A 154 5.63 8.85 1.03
C MET A 154 4.29 8.20 0.71
N LEU A 155 3.61 8.70 -0.30
CA LEU A 155 2.41 8.10 -0.85
C LEU A 155 2.38 8.33 -2.35
N ASP A 156 2.34 7.25 -3.13
CA ASP A 156 2.25 7.34 -4.58
C ASP A 156 0.78 7.39 -5.03
N TYR A 157 -0.04 6.47 -4.51
CA TYR A 157 -1.46 6.31 -4.84
C TYR A 157 -2.25 5.57 -3.76
N PHE A 158 -3.57 5.68 -3.81
CA PHE A 158 -4.51 4.82 -3.10
C PHE A 158 -5.29 3.94 -4.06
N GLU A 159 -5.66 2.76 -3.59
CA GLU A 159 -6.65 1.90 -4.23
C GLU A 159 -7.83 1.74 -3.27
N ILE A 160 -9.05 1.92 -3.77
CA ILE A 160 -10.29 1.68 -3.02
C ILE A 160 -11.05 0.59 -3.76
N VAL A 161 -10.83 -0.65 -3.36
CA VAL A 161 -11.21 -1.83 -4.15
C VAL A 161 -12.45 -2.48 -3.53
N PRO A 162 -13.56 -2.66 -4.27
CA PRO A 162 -14.72 -3.39 -3.75
C PRO A 162 -14.35 -4.81 -3.35
N ILE A 163 -14.85 -5.30 -2.21
CA ILE A 163 -14.51 -6.64 -1.71
C ILE A 163 -14.91 -7.76 -2.68
N SER A 164 -15.91 -7.53 -3.53
CA SER A 164 -16.32 -8.47 -4.59
C SER A 164 -15.25 -8.68 -5.66
N ILE A 165 -14.36 -7.71 -5.86
CA ILE A 165 -13.19 -7.85 -6.73
C ILE A 165 -12.06 -8.52 -5.97
N VAL A 166 -11.82 -8.10 -4.73
CA VAL A 166 -10.77 -8.66 -3.86
C VAL A 166 -10.94 -10.17 -3.64
N ASN A 167 -12.18 -10.61 -3.42
CA ASN A 167 -12.56 -12.01 -3.18
C ASN A 167 -13.25 -12.63 -4.42
N GLY A 168 -13.04 -12.04 -5.60
CA GLY A 168 -13.60 -12.55 -6.85
C GLY A 168 -13.07 -13.96 -7.16
N THR A 169 -13.81 -14.69 -8.00
CA THR A 169 -13.34 -15.99 -8.54
C THR A 169 -12.15 -15.80 -9.48
N THR A 170 -12.09 -14.65 -10.13
CA THR A 170 -10.93 -14.21 -10.92
C THR A 170 -10.03 -13.38 -10.01
N PRO A 171 -8.75 -13.78 -9.82
CA PRO A 171 -7.78 -12.98 -9.09
C PRO A 171 -7.60 -11.60 -9.73
N GLU A 172 -7.18 -10.64 -8.92
CA GLU A 172 -6.76 -9.32 -9.40
C GLU A 172 -5.59 -9.47 -10.39
N ASP A 173 -5.69 -8.78 -11.53
CA ASP A 173 -4.63 -8.79 -12.53
C ASP A 173 -3.38 -8.08 -11.98
N ILE A 174 -2.20 -8.51 -12.44
CA ILE A 174 -0.95 -7.82 -12.17
C ILE A 174 -0.83 -6.53 -12.98
N TRP A 175 -1.54 -6.44 -14.12
CA TRP A 175 -1.53 -5.34 -15.10
C TRP A 175 -2.47 -4.18 -14.79
#